data_AF-A0A2X1LKX0-F1
#
_entry.id   AF-A0A2X1LKX0-F1
#
_cell.length_a   1.000
_cell.length_b   1.000
_cell.length_c   1.000
_cell.angle_alpha   90.00
_cell.angle_beta   90.00
_cell.angle_gamma   90.00
#
_symmetry.space_group_name_H-M   'P 1'
#
loop_
_entity.id
_entity.type
_entity.pdbx_description
1 polymer ?
#
loop_
_entity_poly.entity_id
_entity_poly.type
_entity_poly.pdbx_seq_one_letter_code
_entity_poly.pdbx_strand_id
1 'polypeptide(L)'
;MSQQDRSFASRVSMESQSLRRQAIVQSALAWGKMHSWQTQPAVQCSQYAETDAQVCLRLLADNEALLIAGYEGVSLWRTGEVIDGNIVFSPRGWSDFCPLKERALCQLP
;
A
#
# COMPACT_ATOMS: atom_id res chain seq x y z
N MET A 1 -30.81 -25.44 7.88
CA MET A 1 -29.47 -24.92 8.21
C MET A 1 -29.46 -24.46 9.67
N SER A 2 -28.53 -24.96 10.48
CA SER A 2 -28.46 -24.60 11.90
C SER A 2 -27.89 -23.19 12.10
N GLN A 3 -28.05 -22.62 13.29
CA GLN A 3 -27.44 -21.32 13.64
C GLN A 3 -25.90 -21.42 13.69
N GLN A 4 -25.38 -22.59 14.05
CA GLN A 4 -23.94 -22.88 14.07
C GLN A 4 -23.33 -22.88 12.67
N ASP A 5 -23.96 -23.53 11.68
CA ASP A 5 -23.48 -23.56 10.30
C ASP A 5 -23.36 -22.17 9.68
N ARG A 6 -24.35 -21.31 9.96
CA ARG A 6 -24.35 -19.90 9.51
C ARG A 6 -23.20 -19.10 10.12
N SER A 7 -22.93 -19.31 11.40
CA SER A 7 -21.82 -18.63 12.09
C SER A 7 -20.45 -19.06 11.55
N PHE A 8 -20.28 -20.35 11.23
CA PHE A 8 -19.04 -20.88 10.66
C PHE A 8 -18.81 -20.34 9.24
N ALA A 9 -19.82 -20.40 8.37
CA ALA A 9 -19.73 -19.88 7.00
C ALA A 9 -19.43 -18.36 6.98
N SER A 10 -20.02 -17.59 7.91
CA SER A 10 -19.72 -16.17 8.06
C SER A 10 -18.26 -15.91 8.43
N ARG A 11 -17.68 -16.67 9.36
CA ARG A 11 -16.26 -16.53 9.75
C ARG A 11 -15.31 -16.80 8.59
N VAL A 12 -15.53 -17.91 7.87
CA VAL A 12 -14.68 -18.28 6.71
C VAL A 12 -14.77 -17.23 5.61
N SER A 13 -15.96 -16.68 5.36
CA SER A 13 -16.14 -15.60 4.37
C SER A 13 -15.38 -14.33 4.76
N MET A 14 -15.46 -13.90 6.02
CA MET A 14 -14.72 -12.73 6.52
C MET A 14 -13.21 -12.93 6.43
N GLU A 15 -12.72 -14.12 6.80
CA GLU A 15 -11.30 -14.47 6.71
C GLU A 15 -10.82 -14.45 5.25
N SER A 16 -11.58 -15.06 4.34
CA SER A 16 -11.28 -15.07 2.91
C SER A 16 -11.22 -13.65 2.34
N GLN A 17 -12.15 -12.78 2.74
CA GLN A 17 -12.12 -11.38 2.34
C GLN A 17 -10.89 -10.64 2.88
N SER A 18 -10.51 -10.89 4.14
CA SER A 18 -9.31 -10.31 4.74
C SER A 18 -8.04 -10.72 3.99
N LEU A 19 -7.89 -12.01 3.69
CA LEU A 19 -6.76 -12.52 2.91
C LEU A 19 -6.72 -11.94 1.50
N ARG A 20 -7.88 -11.83 0.85
CA ARG A 20 -7.99 -11.22 -0.48
C ARG A 20 -7.55 -9.76 -0.47
N ARG A 21 -8.01 -8.96 0.50
CA ARG A 21 -7.59 -7.55 0.64
C ARG A 21 -6.07 -7.44 0.82
N GLN A 22 -5.48 -8.31 1.64
CA GLN A 22 -4.03 -8.34 1.84
C GLN A 22 -3.27 -8.68 0.56
N ALA A 23 -3.72 -9.68 -0.20
CA ALA A 23 -3.10 -10.06 -1.46
C ALA A 23 -3.19 -8.95 -2.51
N ILE A 24 -4.33 -8.25 -2.56
CA ILE A 24 -4.55 -7.12 -3.45
C ILE A 24 -3.59 -5.97 -3.13
N VAL A 25 -3.53 -5.53 -1.86
CA VAL A 25 -2.66 -4.40 -1.50
C VAL A 25 -1.18 -4.73 -1.65
N GLN A 26 -0.77 -5.99 -1.42
CA GLN A 26 0.59 -6.46 -1.69
C GLN A 26 0.92 -6.45 -3.19
N SER A 27 -0.02 -6.89 -4.03
CA SER A 27 0.13 -6.85 -5.49
C SER A 27 0.22 -5.42 -6.00
N ALA A 28 -0.65 -4.54 -5.51
CA ALA A 28 -0.66 -3.11 -5.85
C ALA A 28 0.66 -2.44 -5.45
N LEU A 29 1.18 -2.72 -4.25
CA LEU A 29 2.48 -2.18 -3.82
C LEU A 29 3.64 -2.70 -4.68
N ALA A 30 3.61 -3.98 -5.06
CA ALA A 30 4.63 -4.58 -5.93
C ALA A 30 4.62 -3.95 -7.32
N TRP A 31 3.44 -3.78 -7.91
CA TRP A 31 3.24 -3.07 -9.17
C TRP A 31 3.68 -1.61 -9.08
N GLY A 32 3.30 -0.91 -8.01
CA GLY A 32 3.65 0.48 -7.76
C GLY A 32 5.15 0.75 -7.73
N LYS A 33 5.95 -0.21 -7.28
CA LYS A 33 7.41 -0.08 -7.33
C LYS A 33 7.98 -0.08 -8.74
N MET A 34 7.30 -0.73 -9.68
CA MET A 34 7.71 -0.80 -11.08
C MET A 34 7.27 0.46 -11.85
N HIS A 35 6.44 1.30 -11.24
CA HIS A 35 5.96 2.53 -11.84
C HIS A 35 7.06 3.60 -11.90
N SER A 36 7.12 4.32 -13.02
CA SER A 36 8.09 5.40 -13.25
C SER A 36 7.63 6.70 -12.58
N TRP A 37 7.85 6.79 -11.27
CA TRP A 37 7.54 7.98 -10.50
C TRP A 37 8.47 9.15 -10.81
N GLN A 38 7.94 10.37 -10.76
CA GLN A 38 8.72 11.59 -10.91
C GLN A 38 9.21 12.11 -9.55
N THR A 39 10.21 12.99 -9.53
CA THR A 39 10.65 13.69 -8.31
C THR A 39 9.84 14.96 -8.03
N GLN A 40 8.88 15.30 -8.90
CA GLN A 40 7.86 16.33 -8.67
C GLN A 40 6.59 15.94 -9.43
N PRO A 41 5.39 16.20 -8.89
CA PRO A 41 5.10 16.85 -7.61
C PRO A 41 5.38 15.95 -6.38
N ALA A 42 5.32 16.54 -5.18
CA ALA A 42 5.62 15.86 -3.92
C ALA A 42 4.71 14.67 -3.60
N VAL A 43 3.50 14.62 -4.16
CA VAL A 43 2.59 13.48 -4.07
C VAL A 43 2.10 13.13 -5.46
N GLN A 44 2.23 11.86 -5.83
CA GLN A 44 1.76 11.31 -7.10
C GLN A 44 0.99 10.03 -6.81
N CYS A 45 -0.15 9.84 -7.46
CA CYS A 45 -0.99 8.67 -7.27
C CYS A 45 -1.31 8.01 -8.61
N SER A 46 -1.43 6.69 -8.57
CA SER A 46 -1.81 5.84 -9.68
C SER A 46 -2.76 4.75 -9.19
N GLN A 47 -3.67 4.31 -10.05
CA GLN A 47 -4.64 3.28 -9.71
C GLN A 47 -4.25 1.96 -10.36
N TYR A 48 -4.25 0.89 -9.56
CA TYR A 48 -3.97 -0.46 -10.01
C TYR A 48 -5.24 -1.07 -10.61
N ALA A 49 -5.34 -1.00 -11.95
CA ALA A 49 -6.56 -1.22 -12.72
C ALA A 49 -7.25 -2.58 -12.48
N GLU A 50 -6.50 -3.61 -12.10
CA GLU A 50 -7.02 -4.96 -11.87
C GLU A 50 -7.92 -5.05 -10.64
N THR A 51 -7.80 -4.11 -9.70
CA THR A 51 -8.46 -4.19 -8.38
C THR A 51 -8.94 -2.86 -7.84
N ASP A 52 -8.79 -1.77 -8.60
CA ASP A 52 -9.04 -0.39 -8.19
C ASP A 52 -8.23 0.09 -6.96
N ALA A 53 -7.23 -0.68 -6.52
CA ALA A 53 -6.35 -0.29 -5.41
C ALA A 53 -5.57 0.99 -5.75
N GLN A 54 -5.44 1.89 -4.79
CA GLN A 54 -4.72 3.14 -4.96
C GLN A 54 -3.26 2.97 -4.52
N VAL A 55 -2.34 3.50 -5.32
CA VAL A 55 -0.92 3.55 -4.97
C VAL A 55 -0.42 4.97 -5.11
N CYS A 56 0.16 5.52 -4.05
CA CYS A 56 0.71 6.87 -4.06
C CYS A 56 2.16 6.87 -3.63
N LEU A 57 3.00 7.60 -4.38
CA LEU A 57 4.32 8.00 -3.94
C LEU A 57 4.24 9.37 -3.25
N ARG A 58 4.83 9.47 -2.06
CA ARG A 58 5.05 10.72 -1.34
C ARG A 58 6.54 10.96 -1.19
N LEU A 59 7.00 12.12 -1.63
CA LEU A 59 8.35 12.62 -1.37
C LEU A 59 8.36 13.31 -0.01
N LEU A 60 9.40 13.04 0.76
CA LEU A 60 9.60 13.53 2.11
C LEU A 60 10.84 14.42 2.17
N ALA A 61 11.15 14.94 3.35
CA ALA A 61 12.41 15.63 3.59
C ALA A 61 13.61 14.67 3.45
N ASP A 62 14.81 15.23 3.37
CA ASP A 62 16.08 14.47 3.38
C ASP A 62 16.20 13.41 2.28
N ASN A 63 15.62 13.68 1.11
CA ASN A 63 15.54 12.77 -0.03
C ASN A 63 14.81 11.45 0.27
N GLU A 64 14.03 11.35 1.35
CA GLU A 64 13.23 10.16 1.60
C GLU A 64 11.98 10.12 0.70
N ALA A 65 11.50 8.92 0.43
CA ALA A 65 10.27 8.67 -0.29
C ALA A 65 9.47 7.54 0.38
N LEU A 66 8.15 7.62 0.27
CA LEU A 66 7.23 6.64 0.81
C LEU A 66 6.22 6.23 -0.26
N LEU A 67 6.26 4.96 -0.65
CA LEU A 67 5.22 4.35 -1.47
C LEU A 67 4.14 3.78 -0.55
N ILE A 68 2.89 4.15 -0.80
CA ILE A 68 1.72 3.75 -0.03
C ILE A 68 0.78 3.03 -0.99
N ALA A 69 0.42 1.79 -0.71
CA ALA A 69 -0.66 1.10 -1.39
C ALA A 69 -1.84 0.96 -0.43
N GLY A 70 -3.07 1.14 -0.91
CA GLY A 70 -4.26 0.93 -0.11
C GLY A 70 -5.43 0.35 -0.88
N TYR A 71 -6.16 -0.52 -0.20
CA TYR A 71 -7.36 -1.17 -0.71
C TYR A 71 -8.29 -1.56 0.44
N GLU A 72 -9.56 -1.13 0.38
CA GLU A 72 -10.62 -1.47 1.33
C GLU A 72 -10.20 -1.43 2.82
N GLY A 73 -9.54 -0.34 3.24
CA GLY A 73 -9.13 -0.12 4.63
C GLY A 73 -7.84 -0.83 5.05
N VAL A 74 -7.18 -1.56 4.15
CA VAL A 74 -5.83 -2.10 4.35
C VAL A 74 -4.84 -1.19 3.64
N SER A 75 -3.70 -0.91 4.28
CA SER A 75 -2.61 -0.15 3.68
C SER A 75 -1.27 -0.80 3.94
N LEU A 76 -0.36 -0.69 2.98
CA LEU A 76 1.03 -1.09 3.12
C LEU A 76 1.95 0.04 2.69
N TRP A 77 3.12 0.09 3.33
CA TRP A 77 4.12 1.12 3.12
C TRP A 77 5.44 0.51 2.67
N ARG A 78 6.12 1.20 1.75
CA ARG A 78 7.50 0.88 1.39
C ARG A 78 8.32 2.17 1.34
N THR A 79 9.41 2.18 2.08
CA THR A 79 10.35 3.29 2.06
C THR A 79 11.22 3.24 0.81
N GLY A 80 11.72 4.40 0.41
CA GLY A 80 12.68 4.61 -0.64
C GLY A 80 13.39 5.94 -0.46
N GLU A 81 14.26 6.24 -1.39
CA GLU A 81 15.08 7.45 -1.39
C GLU A 81 15.15 8.02 -2.81
N VAL A 82 15.37 9.32 -2.92
CA VAL A 82 15.69 10.01 -4.16
C VAL A 82 17.22 10.00 -4.31
N ILE A 83 17.72 9.25 -5.29
CA ILE A 83 19.14 9.11 -5.59
C ILE A 83 19.36 9.53 -7.03
N ASP A 84 20.19 10.55 -7.26
CA ASP A 84 20.49 11.10 -8.59
C ASP A 84 19.23 11.40 -9.43
N GLY A 85 18.18 11.91 -8.77
CA GLY A 85 16.90 12.23 -9.42
C GLY A 85 15.98 11.03 -9.70
N ASN A 86 16.35 9.83 -9.23
CA ASN A 86 15.56 8.61 -9.38
C ASN A 86 15.01 8.14 -8.04
N ILE A 87 13.82 7.54 -8.05
CA ILE A 87 13.23 6.92 -6.86
C ILE A 87 13.76 5.49 -6.73
N VAL A 88 14.49 5.22 -5.66
CA VAL A 88 15.05 3.90 -5.35
C VAL A 88 14.40 3.34 -4.09
N PHE A 89 13.62 2.28 -4.23
CA PHE A 89 12.92 1.66 -3.10
C PHE A 89 13.83 0.75 -2.26
N SER A 90 13.70 0.85 -0.94
CA SER A 90 14.45 0.03 0.02
C SER A 90 14.29 -1.47 -0.27
N PRO A 91 15.37 -2.28 -0.15
CA PRO A 91 15.29 -3.73 -0.34
C PRO A 91 14.62 -4.45 0.84
N ARG A 92 14.49 -3.79 2.02
CA ARG A 92 14.04 -4.40 3.30
C ARG A 92 12.54 -4.75 3.35
N GLY A 93 11.85 -4.82 2.21
CA GLY A 93 10.45 -5.22 2.10
C GLY A 93 9.46 -4.06 2.24
N TRP A 94 8.29 -4.36 2.81
CA TRP A 94 7.20 -3.43 3.09
C TRP A 94 6.79 -3.54 4.56
N SER A 95 6.05 -2.56 5.07
CA SER A 95 5.48 -2.55 6.42
C SER A 95 3.95 -2.49 6.37
N ASP A 96 3.31 -3.18 7.30
CA ASP A 96 1.88 -3.13 7.65
C ASP A 96 1.58 -2.08 8.74
N PHE A 97 2.60 -1.33 9.18
CA PHE A 97 2.45 -0.18 10.07
C PHE A 97 3.04 1.06 9.40
N CYS A 98 2.53 2.24 9.78
CA CYS A 98 3.12 3.51 9.33
C CYS A 98 4.58 3.60 9.79
N PRO A 99 5.56 3.69 8.86
CA PRO A 99 6.98 3.72 9.23
C PRO A 99 7.45 5.10 9.71
N LEU A 100 6.58 6.11 9.64
CA LEU A 100 6.90 7.49 10.00
C LEU A 100 6.35 7.84 11.39
N LYS A 101 7.03 8.77 12.07
CA LYS A 101 6.55 9.32 13.34
C LYS A 101 5.26 10.12 13.16
N GLU A 102 5.16 10.88 12.07
CA GLU A 102 3.98 11.68 11.74
C GLU A 102 2.98 10.85 10.92
N ARG A 103 1.92 10.36 11.58
CA ARG A 103 0.95 9.45 10.96
C ARG A 103 0.19 10.03 9.78
N ALA A 104 0.01 11.36 9.72
CA ALA A 104 -0.68 12.02 8.61
C ALA A 104 0.05 11.81 7.27
N LEU A 105 1.38 11.67 7.29
CA LEU A 105 2.20 11.42 6.10
C LEU A 105 2.03 10.01 5.54
N CYS A 106 1.52 9.07 6.35
CA CYS A 106 1.25 7.69 5.94
C CYS A 106 -0.15 7.50 5.33
N GLN A 107 -1.01 8.52 5.37
CA GLN A 107 -2.35 8.43 4.79
C GLN A 107 -2.29 8.64 3.29
N LEU A 108 -3.11 7.86 2.57
CA LEU A 108 -3.45 8.15 1.18
C LEU A 108 -4.13 9.54 1.13
N PRO A 109 -3.80 10.37 0.12
CA PRO A 109 -4.33 11.72 -0.02
C PRO A 109 -5.82 11.76 -0.37
#